data_AF-A0A960FMH5-F1
#
_entry.id   AF-A0A960FMH5-F1
#
_cell.length_a   1.000
_cell.length_b   1.000
_cell.length_c   1.000
_cell.angle_alpha   90.00
_cell.angle_beta   90.00
_cell.angle_gamma   90.00
#
_symmetry.space_group_name_H-M   'P 1'
#
loop_
_entity.id
_entity.type
_entity.pdbx_description
1 polymer ?
#
loop_
_entity_poly.entity_id
_entity_poly.type
_entity_poly.pdbx_seq_one_letter_code
_entity_poly.pdbx_strand_id
1 'polypeptide(L)'
;TAALDRLVAQVTFAVLVGNADAHGKNLAFLHDEDRVELAPLYDQVPTVLWPNLRREPALSIGPRVTGIDDIRLDDIVAEARLWSHSPARARAVVTATAERARDVAADAGNDAVRDLVRRNADRILGTRT
;
A
#
# COMPACT_ATOMS: atom_id res chain seq x y z
N THR A 1 2.07 -11.72 12.53
CA THR A 1 3.30 -11.33 13.26
C THR A 1 3.57 -9.86 12.98
N ALA A 2 4.47 -9.21 13.74
CA ALA A 2 4.83 -7.81 13.50
C ALA A 2 5.40 -7.56 12.09
N ALA A 3 6.11 -8.53 11.50
CA ALA A 3 6.63 -8.42 10.13
C ALA A 3 5.52 -8.42 9.07
N LEU A 4 4.52 -9.29 9.21
CA LEU A 4 3.36 -9.32 8.32
C LEU A 4 2.53 -8.03 8.44
N ASP A 5 2.35 -7.48 9.65
CA ASP A 5 1.70 -6.17 9.81
C ASP A 5 2.46 -5.08 9.06
N ARG A 6 3.80 -5.06 9.18
CA ARG A 6 4.63 -4.07 8.48
C ARG A 6 4.48 -4.20 6.96
N LEU A 7 4.49 -5.41 6.42
CA LEU A 7 4.33 -5.58 4.98
C LEU A 7 2.89 -5.26 4.52
N VAL A 8 1.84 -5.50 5.33
CA VAL A 8 0.47 -5.00 5.02
C VAL A 8 0.49 -3.48 4.94
N ALA A 9 1.14 -2.80 5.89
CA ALA A 9 1.25 -1.35 5.88
C ALA A 9 2.03 -0.83 4.66
N GLN A 10 3.13 -1.49 4.28
CA GLN A 10 3.91 -1.14 3.08
C GLN A 10 3.11 -1.31 1.78
N VAL A 11 2.40 -2.43 1.62
CA VAL A 11 1.51 -2.67 0.47
C VAL A 11 0.40 -1.61 0.44
N THR A 12 -0.24 -1.35 1.59
CA THR A 12 -1.28 -0.33 1.70
C THR A 12 -0.76 1.05 1.32
N PHE A 13 0.44 1.41 1.78
CA PHE A 13 1.07 2.69 1.45
C PHE A 13 1.36 2.82 -0.05
N ALA A 14 1.91 1.78 -0.69
CA ALA A 14 2.15 1.76 -2.13
C ALA A 14 0.85 2.02 -2.93
N VAL A 15 -0.27 1.41 -2.51
CA VAL A 15 -1.59 1.66 -3.11
C VAL A 15 -2.06 3.10 -2.86
N LEU A 16 -1.91 3.61 -1.64
CA LEU A 16 -2.34 4.97 -1.26
C LEU A 16 -1.64 6.05 -2.08
N VAL A 17 -0.32 5.92 -2.27
CA VAL A 17 0.45 6.86 -3.09
C VAL A 17 0.37 6.56 -4.58
N GLY A 18 -0.30 5.47 -4.99
CA GLY A 18 -0.40 5.08 -6.39
C GLY A 18 0.96 4.72 -7.01
N ASN A 19 1.80 3.98 -6.29
CA ASN A 19 3.04 3.44 -6.80
C ASN A 19 2.79 2.10 -7.53
N ALA A 20 2.51 2.19 -8.83
CA ALA A 20 2.33 1.02 -9.68
C ALA A 20 3.63 0.25 -9.97
N ASP A 21 4.80 0.83 -9.69
CA ASP A 21 6.12 0.24 -9.99
C ASP A 21 6.77 -0.42 -8.76
N ALA A 22 6.02 -0.63 -7.68
CA ALA A 22 6.50 -1.28 -6.45
C ALA A 22 6.82 -2.78 -6.68
N HIS A 23 7.94 -3.07 -7.36
CA HIS A 23 8.33 -4.41 -7.77
C HIS A 23 9.22 -5.12 -6.72
N GLY A 24 9.51 -6.41 -6.93
CA GLY A 24 10.25 -7.23 -5.96
C GLY A 24 11.64 -6.70 -5.58
N LYS A 25 12.30 -5.89 -6.43
CA LYS A 25 13.59 -5.25 -6.08
C LYS A 25 13.45 -4.03 -5.17
N ASN A 26 12.23 -3.55 -4.92
CA ASN A 26 11.93 -2.51 -3.91
C ASN A 26 11.52 -3.10 -2.56
N LEU A 27 11.53 -4.44 -2.44
CA LEU A 27 11.38 -5.14 -1.19
C LEU A 27 12.75 -5.67 -0.78
N ALA A 28 13.15 -5.35 0.45
CA ALA A 28 14.43 -5.81 0.98
C ALA A 28 14.24 -6.36 2.40
N PHE A 29 15.21 -7.18 2.79
CA PHE A 29 15.35 -7.67 4.14
C PHE A 29 16.67 -7.15 4.73
N LEU A 30 16.63 -6.76 6.00
CA LEU A 30 17.83 -6.64 6.81
C LEU A 30 18.18 -8.03 7.30
N HIS A 31 19.44 -8.42 7.11
CA HIS A 31 19.96 -9.72 7.50
C HIS A 31 21.17 -9.50 8.40
N ASP A 32 21.02 -9.89 9.66
CA ASP A 32 22.07 -9.92 10.68
C ASP A 32 22.28 -11.37 11.14
N GLU A 33 23.32 -11.65 11.93
CA GLU A 33 23.77 -13.00 12.30
C GLU A 33 22.63 -13.92 12.79
N ASP A 34 21.69 -13.38 13.58
CA ASP A 34 20.59 -14.15 14.18
C ASP A 34 19.19 -13.74 13.68
N ARG A 35 19.08 -12.80 12.73
CA ARG A 35 17.79 -12.18 12.43
C ARG A 35 17.61 -11.77 10.98
N VAL A 36 16.43 -12.13 10.44
CA VAL A 36 15.91 -11.59 9.18
C VAL A 36 14.71 -10.71 9.48
N GLU A 37 14.72 -9.47 8.99
CA GLU A 37 13.60 -8.54 9.09
C GLU A 37 13.26 -7.89 7.78
N LEU A 38 11.99 -7.55 7.60
CA LEU A 38 11.60 -6.62 6.56
C LEU A 38 12.30 -5.27 6.77
N ALA A 39 13.02 -4.81 5.74
CA ALA A 39 13.68 -3.52 5.75
C ALA A 39 12.66 -2.36 5.76
N PRO A 40 13.07 -1.15 6.19
CA PRO A 40 12.28 0.06 6.00
C PRO A 40 11.89 0.25 4.53
N LEU A 41 10.74 0.88 4.30
CA LEU A 41 10.24 1.16 2.96
C LEU A 41 11.13 2.19 2.24
N TYR A 42 11.39 1.97 0.96
CA TYR A 42 12.15 2.87 0.10
C TYR A 42 11.54 2.89 -1.31
N ASP A 43 12.01 3.81 -2.15
CA ASP A 43 11.62 3.95 -3.56
C ASP A 43 10.10 4.03 -3.77
N GLN A 44 9.45 4.90 -3.00
CA GLN A 44 8.03 5.17 -3.11
C GLN A 44 7.81 6.40 -3.96
N VAL A 45 7.35 6.17 -5.19
CA VAL A 45 7.09 7.22 -6.18
C VAL A 45 5.63 7.10 -6.61
N PRO A 46 4.86 8.20 -6.64
CA PRO A 46 3.45 8.18 -7.06
C PRO A 46 3.33 8.08 -8.59
N THR A 47 3.72 6.94 -9.16
CA THR A 47 3.90 6.75 -10.61
C THR A 47 2.63 7.01 -11.42
N VAL A 48 1.44 6.83 -10.82
CA VAL A 48 0.14 7.16 -11.45
C VAL A 48 -0.01 8.64 -11.84
N LEU A 49 0.78 9.55 -11.26
CA LEU A 49 0.81 10.96 -11.62
C LEU A 49 1.49 11.22 -12.97
N TRP A 50 2.18 10.23 -13.55
CA TRP A 50 2.73 10.31 -14.90
C TRP A 50 1.79 9.61 -15.91
N PRO A 51 1.13 10.35 -16.82
CA PRO A 51 0.12 9.79 -17.71
C PRO A 51 0.59 8.64 -18.60
N ASN A 52 1.88 8.66 -18.98
CA ASN A 52 2.49 7.70 -19.90
C ASN A 52 3.05 6.45 -19.19
N LEU A 53 3.00 6.39 -17.86
CA LEU A 53 3.41 5.21 -17.11
C LEU A 53 2.22 4.25 -16.92
N ARG A 54 2.54 2.97 -16.77
CA ARG A 54 1.58 1.90 -16.50
C ARG A 54 0.92 2.10 -15.14
N ARG A 55 -0.34 1.66 -15.04
CA ARG A 55 -1.14 1.70 -13.80
C ARG A 55 -1.43 0.31 -13.24
N GLU A 56 -1.02 -0.72 -13.98
CA GLU A 56 -1.00 -2.10 -13.52
C GLU A 56 0.04 -2.25 -12.40
N PRO A 57 -0.33 -2.75 -11.21
CA PRO A 57 0.62 -3.00 -10.14
C PRO A 57 1.72 -3.98 -10.58
N ALA A 58 2.98 -3.66 -10.29
CA ALA A 58 4.11 -4.53 -10.62
C ALA A 58 4.07 -5.91 -9.93
N LEU A 59 3.41 -5.98 -8.77
CA LEU A 59 3.08 -7.21 -8.05
C LEU A 59 1.56 -7.30 -7.91
N SER A 60 1.00 -8.50 -8.13
CA SER A 60 -0.44 -8.73 -7.96
C SER A 60 -0.87 -8.44 -6.52
N ILE A 61 -2.00 -7.75 -6.36
CA ILE A 61 -2.64 -7.51 -5.06
C ILE A 61 -4.07 -8.01 -5.15
N GLY A 62 -4.33 -9.15 -4.52
CA GLY A 62 -5.62 -9.81 -4.59
C GLY A 62 -5.83 -10.52 -5.94
N PRO A 63 -6.81 -11.44 -6.00
CA PRO A 63 -6.92 -12.37 -7.13
C PRO A 63 -7.53 -11.78 -8.42
N ARG A 64 -8.02 -10.53 -8.40
CA ARG A 64 -8.86 -9.98 -9.50
C ARG A 64 -8.55 -8.55 -9.90
N VAL A 65 -7.60 -7.88 -9.25
CA VAL A 65 -7.34 -6.46 -9.51
C VAL A 65 -6.28 -6.30 -10.59
N THR A 66 -6.62 -5.54 -11.64
CA THR A 66 -5.72 -5.28 -12.78
C THR A 66 -5.10 -3.89 -12.75
N GLY A 67 -5.67 -2.94 -12.02
CA GLY A 67 -5.17 -1.57 -11.90
C GLY A 67 -5.03 -1.14 -10.44
N ILE A 68 -3.99 -0.37 -10.13
CA ILE A 68 -3.73 0.09 -8.75
C ILE A 68 -4.87 0.97 -8.20
N ASP A 69 -5.56 1.68 -9.10
CA ASP A 69 -6.70 2.55 -8.78
C ASP A 69 -7.97 1.77 -8.40
N ASP A 70 -8.01 0.45 -8.64
CA ASP A 70 -9.17 -0.40 -8.34
C ASP A 70 -9.04 -1.12 -6.98
N ILE A 71 -7.84 -1.19 -6.39
CA ILE A 71 -7.55 -2.00 -5.19
C ILE A 71 -8.28 -1.51 -3.93
N ARG A 72 -9.25 -2.26 -3.42
CA ARG A 72 -9.97 -1.93 -2.19
C ARG A 72 -9.34 -2.60 -0.97
N LEU A 73 -9.82 -2.22 0.21
CA LEU A 73 -9.40 -2.84 1.48
C LEU A 73 -9.52 -4.36 1.43
N ASP A 74 -10.64 -4.88 0.93
CA ASP A 74 -10.89 -6.32 0.88
C ASP A 74 -9.90 -7.06 -0.04
N ASP A 75 -9.39 -6.41 -1.09
CA ASP A 75 -8.35 -6.98 -1.97
C ASP A 75 -7.02 -7.10 -1.25
N ILE A 76 -6.62 -6.06 -0.48
CA ILE A 76 -5.40 -6.10 0.34
C ILE A 76 -5.55 -7.14 1.45
N VAL A 77 -6.74 -7.29 2.06
CA VAL A 77 -7.00 -8.33 3.06
C VAL A 77 -7.00 -9.73 2.45
N ALA A 78 -7.52 -9.89 1.23
CA ALA A 78 -7.51 -11.15 0.50
C ALA A 78 -6.07 -11.55 0.12
N GLU A 79 -5.28 -10.62 -0.42
CA GLU A 79 -3.83 -10.80 -0.60
C GLU A 79 -3.19 -11.18 0.73
N ALA A 80 -3.58 -10.46 1.79
CA ALA A 80 -3.01 -10.68 3.09
C ALA A 80 -3.38 -12.05 3.70
N ARG A 81 -4.31 -12.79 3.11
CA ARG A 81 -4.60 -14.16 3.53
C ARG A 81 -3.66 -15.17 2.88
N LEU A 82 -3.15 -14.88 1.67
CA LEU A 82 -2.36 -15.82 0.86
C LEU A 82 -1.01 -16.17 1.50
N TRP A 83 -0.33 -15.19 2.08
CA TRP A 83 0.86 -15.35 2.92
C TRP A 83 0.56 -15.67 4.41
N SER A 84 -0.62 -16.24 4.70
CA SER A 84 -1.03 -16.72 6.05
C SER A 84 -1.14 -15.65 7.15
N HIS A 85 -1.52 -14.41 6.83
CA HIS A 85 -1.81 -13.40 7.83
C HIS A 85 -3.29 -13.42 8.27
N SER A 86 -3.57 -12.95 9.49
CA SER A 86 -4.94 -12.90 10.03
C SER A 86 -5.77 -11.83 9.30
N PRO A 87 -6.93 -12.15 8.70
CA PRO A 87 -7.76 -11.17 8.00
C PRO A 87 -8.23 -10.01 8.88
N ALA A 88 -8.56 -10.28 10.15
CA ALA A 88 -8.98 -9.25 11.10
C ALA A 88 -7.83 -8.29 11.42
N ARG A 89 -6.62 -8.83 11.59
CA ARG A 89 -5.42 -8.02 11.84
C ARG A 89 -5.00 -7.23 10.60
N ALA A 90 -5.02 -7.85 9.43
CA ALA A 90 -4.77 -7.19 8.16
C ALA A 90 -5.71 -6.00 7.96
N ARG A 91 -7.03 -6.20 8.16
CA ARG A 91 -8.03 -5.13 8.07
C ARG A 91 -7.68 -3.96 9.00
N ALA A 92 -7.36 -4.24 10.27
CA ALA A 92 -6.99 -3.20 11.22
C ALA A 92 -5.75 -2.41 10.77
N VAL A 93 -4.74 -3.08 10.23
CA VAL A 93 -3.52 -2.43 9.72
C VAL A 93 -3.82 -1.60 8.46
N VAL A 94 -4.60 -2.11 7.51
CA VAL A 94 -5.00 -1.36 6.30
C VAL A 94 -5.74 -0.08 6.69
N THR A 95 -6.75 -0.19 7.54
CA THR A 95 -7.54 0.96 8.03
C THR A 95 -6.65 1.98 8.72
N ALA A 96 -5.85 1.56 9.71
CA ALA A 96 -4.97 2.48 10.44
C ALA A 96 -3.92 3.16 9.54
N THR A 97 -3.40 2.44 8.54
CA THR A 97 -2.45 3.00 7.58
C THR A 97 -3.12 4.03 6.67
N ALA A 98 -4.32 3.74 6.16
CA ALA A 98 -5.07 4.65 5.29
C ALA A 98 -5.51 5.93 6.01
N GLU A 99 -6.04 5.80 7.23
CA GLU A 99 -6.41 6.95 8.06
C GLU A 99 -5.19 7.83 8.36
N ARG A 100 -4.11 7.24 8.85
CA ARG A 100 -2.89 7.98 9.18
C ARG A 100 -2.27 8.66 7.96
N ALA A 101 -2.23 7.97 6.81
CA ALA A 101 -1.68 8.56 5.59
C ALA A 101 -2.53 9.72 5.10
N ARG A 102 -3.87 9.60 5.14
CA ARG A 102 -4.79 10.70 4.78
C ARG A 102 -4.59 11.91 5.67
N ASP A 103 -4.50 11.70 6.97
CA ASP A 103 -4.36 12.79 7.95
C ASP A 103 -3.02 13.50 7.78
N VAL A 104 -1.91 12.76 7.63
CA VAL A 104 -0.58 13.36 7.39
C VAL A 104 -0.49 14.04 6.02
N ALA A 105 -1.14 13.48 4.99
CA ALA A 105 -1.11 14.07 3.65
C ALA A 105 -1.83 15.43 3.58
N ALA A 106 -2.75 15.73 4.51
CA ALA A 106 -3.43 17.03 4.58
C ALA A 106 -2.43 18.20 4.66
N ASP A 107 -1.31 17.99 5.34
CA ASP A 107 -0.24 18.99 5.51
C ASP A 107 0.87 18.89 4.45
N ALA A 108 0.77 17.96 3.49
CA ALA A 108 1.78 17.80 2.46
C ALA A 108 1.84 19.01 1.53
N GLY A 109 3.04 19.51 1.19
CA GLY A 109 3.22 20.70 0.35
C GLY A 109 2.92 20.53 -1.15
N ASN A 110 2.48 19.35 -1.59
CA ASN A 110 2.16 19.05 -2.99
C ASN A 110 0.70 18.64 -3.13
N ASP A 111 -0.11 19.48 -3.78
CA ASP A 111 -1.55 19.28 -3.91
C ASP A 111 -1.91 18.01 -4.69
N ALA A 112 -1.16 17.66 -5.74
CA ALA A 112 -1.42 16.46 -6.54
C ALA A 112 -1.24 15.19 -5.70
N VAL A 113 -0.21 15.13 -4.86
CA VAL A 113 0.03 14.02 -3.94
C VAL A 113 -1.01 13.99 -2.83
N ARG A 114 -1.33 15.15 -2.22
CA ARG A 114 -2.38 15.27 -1.20
C ARG A 114 -3.71 14.73 -1.71
N ASP A 115 -4.14 15.20 -2.87
CA ASP A 115 -5.41 14.80 -3.47
C ASP A 115 -5.43 13.32 -3.87
N LEU A 116 -4.32 12.80 -4.38
CA LEU A 116 -4.17 11.37 -4.69
C LEU A 116 -4.34 10.50 -3.44
N VAL A 117 -3.59 10.79 -2.38
CA VAL A 117 -3.63 10.02 -1.14
C VAL A 117 -5.01 10.09 -0.51
N ARG A 118 -5.64 11.28 -0.47
CA ARG A 118 -7.01 11.46 0.02
C ARG A 118 -8.01 10.58 -0.74
N ARG A 119 -8.03 10.69 -2.08
CA ARG A 119 -8.95 9.91 -2.92
C ARG A 119 -8.75 8.39 -2.73
N ASN A 120 -7.50 7.95 -2.68
CA ASN A 120 -7.19 6.53 -2.49
C ASN A 120 -7.56 6.04 -1.09
N ALA A 121 -7.32 6.84 -0.05
CA ALA A 121 -7.75 6.50 1.30
C ALA A 121 -9.26 6.37 1.38
N ASP A 122 -10.02 7.31 0.80
CA ASP A 122 -11.48 7.27 0.81
C ASP A 122 -12.03 6.03 0.07
N ARG A 123 -11.43 5.71 -1.09
CA ARG A 123 -11.75 4.51 -1.86
C ARG A 123 -11.48 3.21 -1.09
N ILE A 124 -10.35 3.12 -0.37
CA ILE A 124 -9.98 1.97 0.45
C ILE A 124 -10.91 1.84 1.66
N LEU A 125 -11.18 2.93 2.36
CA LEU A 125 -12.03 2.96 3.56
C LEU A 125 -13.53 2.82 3.23
N GLY A 126 -13.91 2.97 1.96
CA GLY A 126 -15.31 2.91 1.53
C GLY A 126 -16.12 4.15 1.93
N THR A 127 -15.46 5.26 2.24
CA THR A 127 -16.13 6.54 2.47
C THR A 127 -16.61 7.09 1.13
N ARG A 128 -17.92 7.25 0.97
CA ARG A 128 -18.47 7.93 -0.21
C ARG A 128 -18.11 9.42 -0.12
N THR A 129 -17.26 9.91 -1.02
CA THR A 129 -17.23 11.33 -1.42
C THR A 129 -18.49 11.73 -2.14
#